data_AF-A0A9D4DMD1-F1
#
_entry.id   AF-A0A9D4DMD1-F1
#
_cell.length_a   1.000
_cell.length_b   1.000
_cell.length_c   1.000
_cell.angle_alpha   90.00
_cell.angle_beta   90.00
_cell.angle_gamma   90.00
#
_symmetry.space_group_name_H-M   'P 1'
#
loop_
_entity.id
_entity.type
_entity.pdbx_description
1 polymer ?
#
loop_
_entity_poly.entity_id
_entity_poly.type
_entity_poly.pdbx_seq_one_letter_code
_entity_poly.pdbx_strand_id
1 'polypeptide(L)'
;MFDQFQEAKIVEHFKNMAALGYGYTQPECVDAASMYAVQIGIRTKDKPLTMSWMRGFMKRWPEIRLTKPMGLEYARAKMASDSTVNVYFDNLEKCLRKHD
;
A
#
# COMPACT_ATOMS: atom_id res chain seq x y z
N MET A 1 -3.88 12.84 15.77
CA MET A 1 -3.32 11.47 15.72
C MET A 1 -4.38 10.61 15.05
N PHE A 2 -4.03 9.63 14.21
CA PHE A 2 -5.05 8.81 13.55
C PHE A 2 -5.87 8.02 14.57
N ASP A 3 -7.16 7.89 14.29
CA ASP A 3 -8.03 6.96 14.99
C ASP A 3 -7.81 5.52 14.48
N GLN A 4 -8.16 4.51 15.28
CA GLN A 4 -7.96 3.10 14.96
C GLN A 4 -8.68 2.69 13.67
N PHE A 5 -9.84 3.29 13.38
CA PHE A 5 -10.56 3.10 12.12
C PHE A 5 -9.82 3.67 10.91
N GLN A 6 -9.14 4.81 11.08
CA GLN A 6 -8.36 5.42 10.02
C GLN A 6 -7.08 4.64 9.76
N GLU A 7 -6.46 4.10 10.81
CA GLU A 7 -5.33 3.19 10.67
C GLU A 7 -5.74 1.92 9.90
N ALA A 8 -6.90 1.33 10.19
CA ALA A 8 -7.40 0.16 9.48
C ALA A 8 -7.58 0.40 7.97
N LYS A 9 -8.08 1.57 7.55
CA LYS A 9 -8.16 1.94 6.13
C LYS A 9 -6.80 2.01 5.44
N ILE A 10 -5.79 2.53 6.14
CA ILE A 10 -4.41 2.56 5.63
C ILE A 10 -3.87 1.13 5.48
N VAL A 11 -4.16 0.25 6.45
CA VAL A 11 -3.78 -1.18 6.37
C VAL A 11 -4.44 -1.86 5.16
N GLU A 12 -5.74 -1.66 4.98
CA GLU A 12 -6.48 -2.20 3.83
C GLU A 12 -5.92 -1.72 2.51
N HIS A 13 -5.63 -0.41 2.40
CA HIS A 13 -5.01 0.16 1.21
C HIS A 13 -3.65 -0.49 0.89
N PHE A 14 -2.79 -0.67 1.90
CA PHE A 14 -1.50 -1.35 1.71
C PHE A 14 -1.65 -2.82 1.34
N LYS A 15 -2.62 -3.54 1.92
CA LYS A 15 -2.93 -4.93 1.54
C LYS A 15 -3.41 -5.02 0.09
N ASN A 16 -4.29 -4.13 -0.33
CA ASN A 16 -4.81 -4.08 -1.70
C ASN A 16 -3.71 -3.77 -2.72
N MET A 17 -2.85 -2.78 -2.43
CA MET A 17 -1.72 -2.45 -3.30
C MET A 17 -0.71 -3.58 -3.39
N ALA A 18 -0.42 -4.27 -2.27
CA ALA A 18 0.42 -5.46 -2.27
C ALA A 18 -0.20 -6.61 -3.08
N ALA A 19 -1.52 -6.82 -3.00
CA ALA A 19 -2.24 -7.82 -3.79
C ALA A 19 -2.21 -7.52 -5.30
N LEU A 20 -2.17 -6.24 -5.67
CA LEU A 20 -1.99 -5.77 -7.06
C LEU A 20 -0.53 -5.85 -7.54
N GLY A 21 0.39 -6.36 -6.72
CA GLY A 21 1.81 -6.49 -7.06
C GLY A 21 2.66 -5.25 -6.76
N TYR A 22 2.06 -4.20 -6.17
CA TYR A 22 2.76 -2.96 -5.81
C TYR A 22 2.99 -2.90 -4.29
N GLY A 23 4.16 -3.37 -3.86
CA GLY A 23 4.58 -3.28 -2.46
C GLY A 23 5.21 -1.92 -2.14
N TYR A 24 4.63 -1.18 -1.21
CA TYR A 24 5.24 0.05 -0.71
C TYR A 24 6.44 -0.21 0.19
N THR A 25 7.47 0.61 0.03
CA THR A 25 8.57 0.73 0.99
C THR A 25 8.11 1.52 2.22
N GLN A 26 8.85 1.40 3.34
CA GLN A 26 8.47 2.13 4.57
C GLN A 26 8.41 3.66 4.40
N PRO A 27 9.33 4.32 3.65
CA PRO A 27 9.23 5.74 3.35
C PRO A 27 7.97 6.09 2.53
N GLU A 28 7.64 5.30 1.52
CA GLU A 28 6.44 5.54 0.69
C GLU A 28 5.15 5.34 1.48
N CYS A 29 5.10 4.36 2.38
CA CYS A 29 3.99 4.21 3.31
C CYS A 29 3.81 5.44 4.21
N VAL A 30 4.91 6.07 4.65
CA VAL A 30 4.85 7.30 5.45
C VAL A 30 4.35 8.47 4.62
N ASP A 31 4.77 8.56 3.36
CA ASP A 31 4.32 9.60 2.44
C ASP A 31 2.83 9.45 2.11
N ALA A 32 2.39 8.24 1.72
CA ALA A 32 0.99 7.91 1.47
C ALA A 32 0.11 8.17 2.70
N ALA A 33 0.55 7.77 3.89
CA ALA A 33 -0.15 8.08 5.13
C ALA A 33 -0.16 9.59 5.42
N SER A 34 0.89 10.33 5.06
CA SER A 34 0.95 11.79 5.26
C SER A 34 -0.04 12.50 4.34
N MET A 35 -0.11 12.10 3.07
CA MET A 35 -1.11 12.58 2.13
C MET A 35 -2.53 12.30 2.64
N TYR A 36 -2.78 11.07 3.10
CA TYR A 36 -4.06 10.71 3.69
C TYR A 36 -4.39 11.56 4.93
N ALA A 37 -3.41 11.80 5.81
CA ALA A 37 -3.56 12.65 7.00
C ALA A 37 -3.93 14.10 6.66
N VAL A 38 -3.38 14.63 5.56
CA VAL A 38 -3.71 15.95 5.05
C VAL A 38 -5.12 15.97 4.46
N GLN A 39 -5.49 14.94 3.70
CA GLN A 39 -6.80 14.85 3.04
C GLN A 39 -7.96 14.77 4.05
N ILE A 40 -7.76 14.10 5.18
CA ILE A 40 -8.75 14.03 6.27
C ILE A 40 -8.70 15.23 7.23
N GLY A 41 -7.80 16.18 7.01
CA GLY A 41 -7.66 17.39 7.83
C GLY A 41 -7.03 17.18 9.21
N ILE A 42 -6.42 16.02 9.50
CA ILE A 42 -5.76 15.75 10.79
C ILE A 42 -4.39 16.41 10.86
N ARG A 43 -3.74 16.64 9.71
CA ARG A 43 -2.43 17.29 9.61
C ARG A 43 -2.38 18.32 8.49
N THR A 44 -1.49 19.28 8.62
CA THR A 44 -1.12 20.21 7.55
C THR A 44 0.06 19.67 6.75
N LYS A 45 0.20 20.10 5.49
CA LYS A 45 1.32 19.71 4.61
C LYS A 45 2.70 20.02 5.23
N ASP A 46 2.78 21.03 6.09
CA ASP A 46 4.01 21.45 6.75
C ASP A 46 4.50 20.48 7.84
N LYS A 47 3.66 19.51 8.26
CA LYS A 47 3.98 18.54 9.31
C LYS A 47 3.68 17.10 8.87
N PRO A 48 4.43 16.55 7.91
CA PRO A 48 4.27 15.17 7.48
C PRO A 48 4.53 14.18 8.61
N LEU A 49 4.01 12.96 8.45
CA LEU A 49 4.34 11.86 9.34
C LEU A 49 5.82 11.50 9.18
N THR A 50 6.39 10.97 10.25
CA THR A 50 7.81 10.61 10.28
C THR A 50 7.96 9.10 10.40
N MET A 51 9.16 8.62 10.14
CA MET A 51 9.54 7.22 10.37
C MET A 51 9.32 6.77 11.84
N SER A 52 9.25 7.71 12.79
CA SER A 52 8.88 7.40 14.18
C SER A 52 7.43 6.92 14.28
N TRP A 53 6.50 7.59 13.58
CA TRP A 53 5.11 7.15 13.49
C TRP A 53 5.03 5.76 12.84
N MET A 54 5.79 5.51 11.78
CA MET A 54 5.81 4.21 11.09
C MET A 54 6.22 3.06 12.01
N ARG A 55 7.25 3.26 12.84
CA ARG A 55 7.67 2.25 13.84
C ARG A 55 6.55 1.95 14.84
N GLY A 56 5.86 2.99 15.33
CA GLY A 56 4.70 2.83 16.20
C GLY A 56 3.53 2.13 15.50
N PHE A 57 3.26 2.48 14.25
CA PHE A 57 2.21 1.90 13.42
C PHE A 57 2.45 0.40 13.17
N MET A 58 3.67 0.00 12.83
CA MET A 58 4.05 -1.42 12.71
C MET A 58 3.95 -2.19 14.02
N LYS A 59 4.14 -1.53 15.17
CA LYS A 59 3.95 -2.16 16.49
C LYS A 59 2.47 -2.42 16.79
N ARG A 60 1.59 -1.52 16.34
CA ARG A 60 0.12 -1.66 16.48
C ARG A 60 -0.46 -2.69 15.48
N TRP A 61 0.11 -2.75 14.28
CA TRP A 61 -0.33 -3.63 13.19
C TRP A 61 0.80 -4.57 12.75
N PRO A 62 1.16 -5.58 13.57
CA PRO A 62 2.25 -6.51 13.26
C PRO A 62 1.96 -7.38 12.03
N GLU A 63 0.69 -7.57 11.68
CA GLU A 63 0.22 -8.25 10.46
C GLU A 63 0.74 -7.66 9.15
N ILE A 64 1.08 -6.36 9.12
CA ILE A 64 1.65 -5.72 7.92
C ILE A 64 3.06 -6.25 7.66
N ARG A 65 3.83 -6.58 8.71
CA ARG A 65 5.19 -7.15 8.59
C ARG A 65 5.20 -8.60 8.08
N LEU A 66 4.10 -9.34 8.23
CA LEU A 66 4.00 -10.72 7.70
C LEU A 66 4.06 -10.75 6.18
N THR A 67 3.72 -9.63 5.52
CA THR A 67 4.02 -9.38 4.12
C THR A 67 5.49 -9.00 3.97
N LYS A 68 6.41 -9.96 4.13
CA LYS A 68 7.76 -9.78 3.58
C LYS A 68 7.59 -9.43 2.10
N PRO A 69 8.19 -8.35 1.58
CA PRO A 69 8.30 -8.20 0.14
C PRO A 69 8.98 -9.47 -0.36
N MET A 70 8.33 -10.18 -1.28
CA MET A 70 9.01 -11.25 -2.00
C MET A 70 10.28 -10.63 -2.58
N GLY A 71 11.41 -11.34 -2.46
CA GLY A 71 12.67 -10.88 -3.04
C GLY A 71 12.40 -10.42 -4.47
N LEU A 72 12.95 -9.26 -4.85
CA LEU A 72 12.62 -8.58 -6.12
C LEU A 72 12.73 -9.53 -7.32
N GLU A 73 13.67 -10.48 -7.27
CA GLU A 73 13.84 -11.56 -8.25
C GLU A 73 12.65 -12.53 -8.29
N TYR A 74 12.14 -12.96 -7.14
CA TYR A 74 10.98 -13.83 -7.04
C TYR A 74 9.69 -13.08 -7.45
N ALA A 75 9.55 -11.82 -7.06
CA ALA A 75 8.44 -10.98 -7.50
C ALA A 75 8.45 -10.78 -9.03
N ARG A 76 9.62 -10.52 -9.62
CA ARG A 76 9.79 -10.45 -11.09
C ARG A 76 9.51 -11.79 -11.75
N ALA A 77 10.03 -12.90 -11.24
CA ALA A 77 9.79 -14.24 -11.79
C ALA A 77 8.31 -14.64 -11.72
N LYS A 78 7.61 -14.27 -10.64
CA LYS A 78 6.18 -14.53 -10.48
C LYS A 78 5.32 -13.60 -11.33
N MET A 79 5.64 -12.31 -11.40
CA MET A 79 4.93 -11.36 -12.28
C MET A 79 5.18 -11.64 -13.77
N ALA A 80 6.32 -12.21 -14.13
CA ALA A 80 6.63 -12.66 -15.49
C ALA A 80 6.11 -14.07 -15.80
N SER A 81 5.36 -14.71 -14.90
CA SER A 81 4.66 -15.95 -15.23
C SER A 81 3.48 -15.63 -16.15
N ASP A 82 3.29 -16.45 -17.20
CA ASP A 82 2.20 -16.28 -18.18
C ASP A 82 0.84 -16.08 -17.51
N SER A 83 0.57 -16.83 -16.44
CA SER A 83 -0.68 -16.71 -15.69
C SER A 83 -0.85 -15.35 -15.03
N THR A 84 0.21 -14.75 -14.51
CA THR A 84 0.15 -13.44 -13.84
C THR A 84 0.10 -12.28 -14.84
N VAL A 85 0.83 -12.40 -15.95
CA VAL A 85 0.77 -11.44 -17.05
C VAL A 85 -0.65 -11.38 -17.64
N ASN A 86 -1.25 -12.54 -17.90
CA ASN A 86 -2.61 -12.61 -18.43
C ASN A 86 -3.64 -12.02 -17.45
N VAL A 87 -3.54 -12.33 -16.15
CA VAL A 87 -4.42 -11.74 -15.13
C VAL A 87 -4.28 -10.22 -15.05
N TYR A 88 -3.07 -9.67 -15.20
CA TYR A 88 -2.87 -8.23 -15.24
C TYR A 88 -3.58 -7.58 -16.44
N PHE A 89 -3.40 -8.12 -17.64
CA PHE A 89 -4.04 -7.60 -18.85
C PHE A 89 -5.57 -7.79 -18.85
N ASP A 90 -6.08 -8.90 -18.32
CA ASP A 90 -7.52 -9.11 -18.14
C ASP A 90 -8.14 -8.08 -17.19
N ASN A 91 -7.43 -7.76 -16.10
CA ASN A 91 -7.90 -6.75 -15.15
C ASN A 91 -7.78 -5.33 -15.74
N LEU A 92 -6.74 -5.06 -16.53
CA LEU A 92 -6.60 -3.82 -17.28
C LEU A 92 -7.76 -3.63 -18.26
N GLU A 93 -8.10 -4.67 -19.03
CA GLU A 93 -9.21 -4.65 -19.98
C GLU A 93 -10.55 -4.41 -19.28
N LYS A 94 -10.79 -5.07 -18.14
CA LYS A 94 -11.99 -4.83 -17.31
C LYS A 94 -12.09 -3.39 -16.81
N CYS A 95 -10.97 -2.78 -16.42
CA CYS A 95 -10.93 -1.39 -15.99
C CYS A 95 -11.21 -0.43 -17.15
N LEU A 96 -10.66 -0.70 -18.34
CA LEU A 96 -10.89 0.12 -19.54
C LEU A 96 -12.35 0.05 -19.99
N ARG A 97 -12.94 -1.15 -20.04
CA ARG A 97 -14.35 -1.36 -20.41
C ARG A 97 -15.36 -0.77 -19.43
N LYS A 98 -14.94 -0.42 -18.20
CA LYS A 98 -15.80 0.20 -17.19
C LYS A 98 -15.98 1.70 -17.42
N HIS A 99 -15.16 2.30 -18.29
CA HIS A 99 -15.19 3.72 -18.64
C HIS A 99 -15.65 4.01 -20.07
N ASP A 100 -16.07 2.97 -20.81
CA ASP A 100 -16.92 3.06 -22.01
C ASP A 100 -18.41 2.98 -21.62
#